data_AF-A0A7J4ETE4-F1
#
_entry.id   AF-A0A7J4ETE4-F1
#
_cell.length_a   1.000
_cell.length_b   1.000
_cell.length_c   1.000
_cell.angle_alpha   90.00
_cell.angle_beta   90.00
_cell.angle_gamma   90.00
#
_symmetry.space_group_name_H-M   'P 1'
#
loop_
_entity.id
_entity.type
_entity.pdbx_description
1 polymer ?
#
loop_
_entity_poly.entity_id
_entity_poly.type
_entity_poly.pdbx_seq_one_letter_code
_entity_poly.pdbx_strand_id
1 'polypeptide(L)'
;MVKFPYSFRRGQKEALKFIKGVGGNLCIDAPTGFGKTPVILSAFLNKIHPIIWAVRTGNEADRPVEELKAINEITDESFFGFSFRGKRDMCLAARERDIADTESVAYFCQKNRNKCQYYINLSNYRIKPFEPLLYSDIIQLSAEAEICPYYLQRELLQYADLVALSYNYIIHPGMSWVIKSIIPFRECYLVVDEAHNLRLIGNINSDYITLNTFKNAIKELEELGKEVSGRE
;
A
#
# COMPACT_ATOMS: atom_id res chain seq x y z
N MET A 1 19.00 12.71 -18.56
CA MET A 1 19.56 13.14 -17.25
C MET A 1 19.38 12.01 -16.24
N VAL A 2 20.30 11.80 -15.29
CA VAL A 2 20.14 10.76 -14.26
C VAL A 2 19.30 11.33 -13.11
N LYS A 3 18.16 10.71 -12.81
CA LYS A 3 17.18 11.15 -11.80
C LYS A 3 17.64 10.83 -10.36
N PHE A 4 18.82 11.29 -9.96
CA PHE A 4 19.44 10.94 -8.67
C PHE A 4 19.68 12.20 -7.82
N PRO A 5 19.01 12.35 -6.65
CA PRO A 5 18.90 13.62 -5.93
C PRO A 5 20.13 13.98 -5.08
N TYR A 6 21.11 13.09 -4.95
CA TYR A 6 22.26 13.26 -4.07
C TYR A 6 23.59 13.20 -4.81
N SER A 7 24.68 13.52 -4.12
CA SER A 7 26.01 13.16 -4.60
C SER A 7 26.20 11.64 -4.52
N PHE A 8 26.68 11.05 -5.61
CA PHE A 8 26.93 9.62 -5.66
C PHE A 8 28.02 9.19 -4.67
N ARG A 9 27.70 8.21 -3.83
CA ARG A 9 28.65 7.47 -2.99
C ARG A 9 29.33 6.37 -3.81
N ARG A 10 30.44 5.84 -3.27
CA ARG A 10 31.21 4.75 -3.89
C ARG A 10 30.30 3.56 -4.24
N GLY A 11 30.36 3.08 -5.48
CA GLY A 11 29.60 1.92 -5.95
C GLY A 11 28.18 2.22 -6.45
N GLN A 12 27.60 3.38 -6.13
CA GLN A 12 26.21 3.68 -6.51
C GLN A 12 26.04 3.94 -8.01
N LYS A 13 27.02 4.57 -8.67
CA LYS A 13 26.97 4.80 -10.13
C LYS A 13 27.07 3.47 -10.88
N GLU A 14 27.95 2.59 -10.44
CA GLU A 14 28.12 1.25 -10.99
C GLU A 14 26.85 0.42 -10.76
N ALA A 15 26.30 0.44 -9.55
CA ALA A 15 25.05 -0.25 -9.23
C ALA A 15 23.88 0.24 -10.11
N LEU A 16 23.71 1.56 -10.26
CA LEU A 16 22.67 2.12 -11.13
C LEU A 16 22.80 1.64 -12.58
N LYS A 17 24.02 1.66 -13.14
CA LYS A 17 24.27 1.17 -14.50
C LYS A 17 24.00 -0.32 -14.62
N PHE A 18 24.42 -1.11 -13.62
CA PHE A 18 24.19 -2.54 -13.57
C PHE A 18 22.70 -2.87 -13.56
N ILE A 19 21.93 -2.24 -12.67
CA ILE A 19 20.48 -2.45 -12.54
C ILE A 19 19.76 -2.15 -13.87
N LYS A 20 20.10 -1.03 -14.53
CA LYS A 20 19.51 -0.67 -15.83
C LYS A 20 19.85 -1.64 -16.96
N GLY A 21 20.96 -2.37 -16.84
CA GLY A 21 21.41 -3.32 -17.85
C GLY A 21 20.80 -4.72 -17.72
N VAL A 22 20.11 -5.03 -16.62
CA VAL A 22 19.52 -6.37 -16.40
C VAL A 22 18.12 -6.45 -17.00
N GLY A 23 17.91 -7.42 -17.89
CA GLY A 23 16.57 -7.83 -18.32
C GLY A 23 16.06 -8.98 -17.45
N GLY A 24 15.10 -8.71 -16.56
CA GLY A 24 14.46 -9.72 -15.71
C GLY A 24 14.67 -9.50 -14.21
N ASN A 25 14.73 -10.59 -13.45
CA ASN A 25 14.81 -10.55 -11.99
C ASN A 25 16.25 -10.31 -11.52
N LEU A 26 16.41 -9.42 -10.54
CA LEU A 26 17.70 -9.12 -9.92
C LEU A 26 17.59 -9.11 -8.40
N CYS A 27 18.60 -9.66 -7.73
CA CYS A 27 18.77 -9.51 -6.29
C CYS A 27 19.99 -8.61 -6.03
N ILE A 28 19.81 -7.61 -5.17
CA ILE A 28 20.87 -6.68 -4.78
C ILE A 28 21.08 -6.80 -3.28
N ASP A 29 22.30 -7.16 -2.89
CA ASP A 29 22.73 -7.06 -1.51
C ASP A 29 23.65 -5.84 -1.36
N ALA A 30 23.25 -4.92 -0.49
CA ALA A 30 24.04 -3.74 -0.17
C ALA A 30 23.80 -3.35 1.30
N PRO A 31 24.84 -2.87 2.00
CA PRO A 31 24.74 -2.55 3.42
C PRO A 31 23.75 -1.41 3.68
N THR A 32 23.22 -1.35 4.90
CA THR A 32 22.44 -0.22 5.38
C THR A 32 23.22 1.08 5.22
N GLY A 33 22.55 2.15 4.81
CA GLY A 33 23.20 3.42 4.48
C GLY A 33 23.88 3.47 3.11
N PHE A 34 23.85 2.40 2.30
CA PHE A 34 24.28 2.46 0.90
C PHE A 34 23.40 3.40 0.05
N GLY A 35 22.17 3.71 0.47
CA GLY A 35 21.21 4.47 -0.34
C GLY A 35 20.58 3.62 -1.44
N LYS A 36 20.13 2.41 -1.09
CA LYS A 36 19.48 1.47 -2.01
C LYS A 36 18.25 2.10 -2.68
N THR A 37 17.42 2.78 -1.88
CA THR A 37 16.16 3.39 -2.33
C THR A 37 16.34 4.39 -3.48
N PRO A 38 17.14 5.47 -3.34
CA PRO A 38 17.35 6.40 -4.44
C PRO A 38 18.02 5.74 -5.64
N VAL A 39 18.96 4.80 -5.46
CA VAL A 39 19.59 4.10 -6.59
C VAL A 39 18.58 3.30 -7.41
N ILE A 40 17.69 2.54 -6.75
CA ILE A 40 16.68 1.71 -7.42
C ILE A 40 15.62 2.60 -8.07
N LEU A 41 15.14 3.64 -7.39
CA LEU A 41 14.19 4.59 -7.98
C LEU A 41 14.81 5.27 -9.21
N SER A 42 16.03 5.80 -9.14
CA SER A 42 16.70 6.39 -10.31
C SER A 42 16.94 5.40 -11.47
N ALA A 43 16.96 4.09 -11.17
CA ALA A 43 17.11 3.05 -12.17
C ALA A 43 15.80 2.79 -12.93
N PHE A 44 14.68 2.68 -12.21
CA PHE A 44 13.41 2.23 -12.79
C PHE A 44 12.35 3.32 -12.97
N LEU A 45 12.46 4.48 -12.33
CA LEU A 45 11.40 5.49 -12.32
C LEU A 45 11.16 6.09 -13.72
N ASN A 46 9.93 5.91 -14.22
CA ASN A 46 9.48 6.34 -15.54
C ASN A 46 7.95 6.47 -15.55
N LYS A 47 7.39 6.99 -16.66
CA LYS A 47 5.95 7.25 -16.85
C LYS A 47 5.18 6.14 -17.59
N ILE A 48 5.87 5.06 -17.96
CA ILE A 48 5.34 3.96 -18.78
C ILE A 48 4.93 2.78 -17.88
N HIS A 49 5.85 2.35 -17.02
CA HIS A 49 5.64 1.22 -16.11
C HIS A 49 5.76 1.67 -14.66
N PRO A 50 4.69 1.56 -13.85
CA PRO A 50 4.73 1.93 -12.45
C PRO A 50 5.64 1.01 -11.65
N ILE A 51 6.18 1.54 -10.56
CA ILE A 51 6.93 0.78 -9.56
C ILE A 51 5.98 0.41 -8.42
N ILE A 52 5.87 -0.87 -8.11
CA ILE A 52 5.29 -1.31 -6.85
C ILE A 52 6.45 -1.61 -5.89
N TRP A 53 6.55 -0.81 -4.83
CA TRP A 53 7.57 -0.96 -3.80
C TRP A 53 7.00 -1.67 -2.59
N ALA A 54 7.28 -2.96 -2.49
CA ALA A 54 6.80 -3.79 -1.40
C ALA A 54 7.77 -3.73 -0.21
N VAL A 55 7.23 -3.48 0.99
CA VAL A 55 7.94 -3.42 2.27
C VAL A 55 7.30 -4.33 3.31
N ARG A 56 7.96 -4.53 4.45
CA ARG A 56 7.46 -5.44 5.50
C ARG A 56 6.24 -4.84 6.19
N THR A 57 6.38 -3.62 6.67
CA THR A 57 5.32 -2.95 7.43
C THR A 57 4.82 -1.72 6.68
N GLY A 58 3.58 -1.32 6.95
CA GLY A 58 3.04 -0.07 6.39
C GLY A 58 4.03 1.07 6.61
N ASN A 59 4.44 1.33 7.85
CA ASN A 59 5.30 2.45 8.22
C ASN A 59 6.59 2.60 7.39
N GLU A 60 7.12 1.51 6.82
CA GLU A 60 8.31 1.56 5.95
C GLU A 60 8.00 2.10 4.54
N ALA A 61 6.75 2.05 4.09
CA ALA A 61 6.33 2.45 2.75
C ALA A 61 6.36 3.96 2.53
N ASP A 62 6.53 4.77 3.57
CA ASP A 62 6.66 6.22 3.42
C ASP A 62 8.04 6.60 2.84
N ARG A 63 9.08 5.83 3.18
CA ARG A 63 10.47 6.11 2.78
C ARG A 63 10.66 6.19 1.26
N PRO A 64 10.17 5.24 0.43
CA PRO A 64 10.31 5.37 -1.02
C PRO A 64 9.57 6.59 -1.60
N VAL A 65 8.50 7.03 -0.95
CA VAL A 65 7.73 8.20 -1.38
C VAL A 65 8.46 9.49 -1.01
N GLU A 66 9.11 9.55 0.16
CA GLU A 66 10.00 10.66 0.53
C GLU A 66 11.18 10.80 -0.45
N GLU A 67 11.78 9.69 -0.85
CA GLU A 67 12.84 9.67 -1.87
C GLU A 67 12.32 10.10 -3.24
N LEU A 68 11.07 9.78 -3.57
CA LEU A 68 10.41 10.28 -4.78
C LEU A 68 10.22 11.81 -4.73
N LYS A 69 9.87 12.38 -3.57
CA LYS A 69 9.78 13.84 -3.38
C LYS A 69 11.13 14.49 -3.68
N ALA A 70 12.22 13.95 -3.12
CA ALA A 70 13.58 14.45 -3.38
C ALA A 70 13.98 14.34 -4.87
N ILE A 71 13.56 13.28 -5.58
CA ILE A 71 13.77 13.17 -7.02
C ILE A 71 12.99 14.25 -7.79
N ASN A 72 11.73 14.50 -7.45
CA ASN A 72 10.93 15.54 -8.12
C ASN A 72 11.53 16.94 -7.94
N GLU A 73 12.17 17.24 -6.80
CA GLU A 73 12.81 18.55 -6.55
C GLU A 73 13.98 18.85 -7.52
N ILE A 74 14.62 17.82 -8.07
CA ILE A 74 15.78 17.98 -8.96
C ILE A 74 15.48 17.64 -10.43
N THR A 75 14.23 17.34 -10.77
CA THR A 75 13.81 16.99 -12.14
C THR A 75 12.60 17.80 -12.57
N ASP A 76 12.56 18.19 -13.85
CA ASP A 76 11.36 18.81 -14.44
C ASP A 76 10.21 17.82 -14.68
N GLU A 77 10.42 16.52 -14.40
CA GLU A 77 9.38 15.49 -14.48
C GLU A 77 8.62 15.42 -13.15
N SER A 78 7.31 15.62 -13.17
CA SER A 78 6.45 15.47 -11.98
C SER A 78 6.00 14.02 -11.82
N PHE A 79 6.72 13.20 -11.04
CA PHE A 79 6.26 11.85 -10.72
C PHE A 79 5.22 11.86 -9.61
N PHE A 80 4.16 11.08 -9.81
CA PHE A 80 3.17 10.85 -8.78
C PHE A 80 3.42 9.48 -8.12
N GLY A 81 3.44 9.47 -6.80
CA GLY A 81 3.50 8.22 -6.06
C GLY A 81 3.04 8.38 -4.63
N PHE A 82 2.64 7.28 -4.00
CA PHE A 82 2.10 7.36 -2.66
C PHE A 82 2.26 6.07 -1.86
N SER A 83 2.14 6.19 -0.53
CA SER A 83 2.18 5.05 0.37
C SER A 83 0.77 4.50 0.61
N PHE A 84 0.54 3.27 0.14
CA PHE A 84 -0.74 2.58 0.24
C PHE A 84 -0.90 1.91 1.61
N ARG A 85 -2.09 2.01 2.18
CA ARG A 85 -2.42 1.47 3.52
C ARG A 85 -3.72 0.70 3.55
N GLY A 86 -3.88 -0.14 4.58
CA GLY A 86 -5.12 -0.86 4.84
C GLY A 86 -6.25 0.01 5.37
N LYS A 87 -7.47 -0.56 5.39
CA LYS A 87 -8.65 0.13 5.94
C LYS A 87 -8.46 0.56 7.40
N ARG A 88 -7.77 -0.25 8.21
CA ARG A 88 -7.48 0.07 9.62
C ARG A 88 -6.81 1.43 9.76
N ASP A 89 -5.77 1.68 8.97
CA ASP A 89 -4.98 2.90 9.09
C ASP A 89 -5.69 4.11 8.44
N MET A 90 -6.56 3.85 7.45
CA MET A 90 -7.19 4.88 6.63
C MET A 90 -8.62 5.27 7.07
N CYS A 91 -9.41 4.39 7.69
CA CYS A 91 -10.85 4.62 7.86
C CYS A 91 -11.19 5.68 8.92
N LEU A 92 -11.60 6.87 8.47
CA LEU A 92 -12.05 7.97 9.34
C LEU A 92 -13.27 7.58 10.18
N ALA A 93 -14.34 7.05 9.55
CA ALA A 93 -15.57 6.66 10.25
C ALA A 93 -15.37 5.58 11.35
N ALA A 94 -14.41 4.68 11.16
CA ALA A 94 -14.07 3.69 12.17
C ALA A 94 -13.31 4.34 13.35
N ARG A 95 -12.39 5.26 13.05
CA ARG A 95 -11.63 6.02 14.05
C ARG A 95 -12.54 6.88 14.93
N GLU A 96 -13.55 7.53 14.36
CA GLU A 96 -14.57 8.29 15.10
C GLU A 96 -15.40 7.44 16.08
N ARG A 97 -15.39 6.11 15.91
CA ARG A 97 -16.15 5.13 16.71
C ARG A 97 -15.24 4.24 17.54
N ASP A 98 -13.96 4.60 17.64
CA ASP A 98 -12.93 3.84 18.35
C ASP A 98 -12.80 2.36 17.91
N ILE A 99 -13.13 2.06 16.65
CA ILE A 99 -12.93 0.73 16.06
C ILE A 99 -11.51 0.66 15.51
N ALA A 100 -10.62 -0.06 16.20
CA ALA A 100 -9.18 -0.03 15.93
C ALA A 100 -8.61 -1.32 15.32
N ASP A 101 -9.26 -2.47 15.48
CA ASP A 101 -8.73 -3.73 14.98
C ASP A 101 -9.01 -3.93 13.48
N THR A 102 -8.10 -4.61 12.78
CA THR A 102 -8.15 -4.75 11.32
C THR A 102 -9.44 -5.42 10.83
N GLU A 103 -9.91 -6.45 11.52
CA GLU A 103 -11.04 -7.27 11.12
C GLU A 103 -12.36 -6.52 11.33
N SER A 104 -12.56 -5.92 12.50
CA SER A 104 -13.73 -5.09 12.80
C SER A 104 -13.80 -3.88 11.89
N VAL A 105 -12.69 -3.20 11.58
CA VAL A 105 -12.71 -2.09 10.61
C VAL A 105 -13.13 -2.60 9.22
N ALA A 106 -12.62 -3.75 8.80
CA ALA A 106 -12.97 -4.35 7.51
C ALA A 106 -14.47 -4.74 7.46
N TYR A 107 -14.98 -5.38 8.52
CA TYR A 107 -16.37 -5.78 8.69
C TYR A 107 -17.31 -4.58 8.76
N PHE A 108 -16.99 -3.58 9.60
CA PHE A 108 -17.72 -2.31 9.71
C PHE A 108 -17.84 -1.64 8.34
N CYS A 109 -16.72 -1.50 7.62
CA CYS A 109 -16.69 -0.91 6.30
C CYS A 109 -17.52 -1.73 5.30
N GLN A 110 -17.51 -3.06 5.38
CA GLN A 110 -18.31 -3.92 4.49
C GLN A 110 -19.82 -3.74 4.74
N LYS A 111 -20.25 -3.73 6.00
CA LYS A 111 -21.68 -3.62 6.37
C LYS A 111 -22.25 -2.22 6.15
N ASN A 112 -21.44 -1.18 6.36
CA ASN A 112 -21.92 0.21 6.37
C ASN A 112 -21.52 1.02 5.13
N ARG A 113 -20.80 0.43 4.16
CA ARG A 113 -20.27 1.17 2.99
C ARG A 113 -21.29 2.05 2.30
N ASN A 114 -22.45 1.48 2.00
CA ASN A 114 -23.50 2.14 1.21
C ASN A 114 -24.19 3.29 1.97
N LYS A 115 -23.96 3.41 3.28
CA LYS A 115 -24.48 4.46 4.15
C LYS A 115 -23.35 5.34 4.72
N CYS A 116 -22.10 5.08 4.36
CA CYS A 116 -20.94 5.80 4.90
C CYS A 116 -20.80 7.13 4.16
N GLN A 117 -20.98 8.25 4.88
CA GLN A 117 -20.95 9.59 4.29
C GLN A 117 -19.64 9.87 3.54
N TYR A 118 -18.49 9.51 4.12
CA TYR A 118 -17.19 9.60 3.46
C TYR A 118 -17.13 8.86 2.11
N TYR A 119 -17.71 7.66 2.03
CA TYR A 119 -17.71 6.89 0.79
C TYR A 119 -18.68 7.49 -0.24
N ILE A 120 -19.84 7.95 0.21
CA ILE A 120 -20.84 8.60 -0.64
C ILE A 120 -20.27 9.89 -1.24
N ASN A 121 -19.64 10.74 -0.43
CA ASN A 121 -19.07 12.02 -0.86
C ASN A 121 -17.97 11.85 -1.94
N LEU A 122 -17.26 10.70 -1.93
CA LEU A 122 -16.20 10.42 -2.89
C LEU A 122 -16.72 10.40 -4.35
N SER A 123 -17.98 10.04 -4.60
CA SER A 123 -18.50 9.90 -5.97
C SER A 123 -18.39 11.18 -6.79
N ASN A 124 -18.47 12.33 -6.13
CA ASN A 124 -18.42 13.67 -6.73
C ASN A 124 -17.03 14.32 -6.62
N TYR A 125 -16.08 13.66 -5.94
CA TYR A 125 -14.74 14.17 -5.77
C TYR A 125 -13.88 13.79 -6.98
N ARG A 126 -13.11 14.75 -7.48
CA ARG A 126 -12.15 14.54 -8.56
C ARG A 126 -10.84 15.16 -8.15
N ILE A 127 -9.79 14.34 -8.17
CA ILE A 127 -8.43 14.78 -7.96
C ILE A 127 -7.56 14.24 -9.09
N LYS A 128 -6.70 15.11 -9.61
CA LYS A 128 -5.57 14.70 -10.44
C LYS A 128 -4.32 15.04 -9.63
N PRO A 129 -3.71 14.05 -8.97
CA PRO A 129 -2.57 14.33 -8.11
C PRO A 129 -1.32 14.59 -8.97
N PHE A 130 -0.50 15.56 -8.55
CA PHE A 130 0.75 15.92 -9.24
C PHE A 130 1.99 15.78 -8.35
N GLU A 131 1.81 15.66 -7.04
CA GLU A 131 2.89 15.56 -6.06
C GLU A 131 2.82 14.22 -5.32
N PRO A 132 3.96 13.66 -4.88
CA PRO A 132 3.96 12.45 -4.09
C PRO A 132 3.26 12.66 -2.74
N LEU A 133 2.45 11.69 -2.32
CA LEU A 133 1.64 11.79 -1.10
C LEU A 133 1.98 10.67 -0.13
N LEU A 134 2.25 11.03 1.12
CA LEU A 134 2.25 10.05 2.21
C LEU A 134 0.81 9.65 2.55
N TYR A 135 0.64 8.52 3.22
CA TYR A 135 -0.68 8.10 3.68
C TYR A 135 -1.35 9.14 4.59
N SER A 136 -0.55 9.87 5.38
CA SER A 136 -1.01 10.99 6.22
C SER A 136 -1.56 12.14 5.38
N ASP A 137 -0.91 12.46 4.26
CA ASP A 137 -1.32 13.51 3.35
C ASP A 137 -2.69 13.16 2.75
N ILE A 138 -2.87 11.89 2.34
CA ILE A 138 -4.16 11.38 1.84
C ILE A 138 -5.26 11.45 2.91
N ILE A 139 -4.94 11.09 4.16
CA ILE A 139 -5.88 11.20 5.29
C ILE A 139 -6.30 12.65 5.51
N GLN A 140 -5.35 13.58 5.52
CA GLN A 140 -5.63 15.00 5.74
C GLN A 140 -6.52 15.56 4.62
N LEU A 141 -6.13 15.37 3.36
CA LEU A 141 -6.93 15.80 2.20
C LEU A 141 -8.35 15.22 2.25
N SER A 142 -8.48 13.97 2.66
CA SER A 142 -9.78 13.30 2.74
C SER A 142 -10.64 13.79 3.89
N ALA A 143 -10.02 14.17 5.01
CA ALA A 143 -10.73 14.75 6.15
C ALA A 143 -11.25 16.15 5.79
N GLU A 144 -10.43 16.99 5.15
CA GLU A 144 -10.81 18.34 4.70
C GLU A 144 -11.95 18.31 3.67
N ALA A 145 -11.94 17.31 2.77
CA ALA A 145 -12.98 17.13 1.77
C ALA A 145 -14.15 16.24 2.22
N GLU A 146 -14.15 15.75 3.45
CA GLU A 146 -15.14 14.80 4.00
C GLU A 146 -15.37 13.56 3.10
N ILE A 147 -14.31 13.00 2.53
CA ILE A 147 -14.33 11.81 1.65
C ILE A 147 -13.60 10.61 2.26
N CYS A 148 -13.77 9.42 1.67
CA CYS A 148 -13.16 8.21 2.18
C CYS A 148 -11.71 8.06 1.69
N PRO A 149 -10.69 8.19 2.56
CA PRO A 149 -9.28 8.08 2.16
C PRO A 149 -8.91 6.70 1.63
N TYR A 150 -9.52 5.62 2.15
CA TYR A 150 -9.22 4.26 1.69
C TYR A 150 -9.66 4.03 0.24
N TYR A 151 -10.82 4.58 -0.16
CA TYR A 151 -11.29 4.45 -1.54
C TYR A 151 -10.64 5.50 -2.45
N LEU A 152 -10.34 6.69 -1.92
CA LEU A 152 -9.57 7.69 -2.65
C LEU A 152 -8.21 7.13 -3.09
N GLN A 153 -7.39 6.58 -2.18
CA GLN A 153 -6.10 6.00 -2.55
C GLN A 153 -6.21 4.88 -3.59
N ARG A 154 -7.35 4.16 -3.65
CA ARG A 154 -7.58 3.16 -4.70
C ARG A 154 -7.81 3.82 -6.05
N GLU A 155 -8.52 4.93 -6.11
CA GLU A 155 -8.64 5.73 -7.34
C GLU A 155 -7.30 6.36 -7.75
N LEU A 156 -6.44 6.70 -6.79
CA LEU A 156 -5.10 7.26 -7.07
C LEU A 156 -4.16 6.24 -7.75
N LEU A 157 -4.39 4.93 -7.60
CA LEU A 157 -3.57 3.89 -8.22
C LEU A 157 -3.46 4.05 -9.75
N GLN A 158 -4.50 4.56 -10.41
CA GLN A 158 -4.51 4.74 -11.88
C GLN A 158 -3.52 5.81 -12.38
N TYR A 159 -3.04 6.69 -11.49
CA TYR A 159 -2.13 7.79 -11.82
C TYR A 159 -0.69 7.52 -11.37
N ALA A 160 -0.47 6.46 -10.59
CA ALA A 160 0.77 6.29 -9.85
C ALA A 160 1.92 5.81 -10.72
N ASP A 161 3.06 6.48 -10.64
CA ASP A 161 4.35 6.01 -11.11
C ASP A 161 5.07 5.16 -10.04
N LEU A 162 4.73 5.38 -8.76
CA LEU A 162 5.22 4.62 -7.61
C LEU A 162 4.10 4.36 -6.61
N VAL A 163 3.92 3.11 -6.21
CA VAL A 163 3.05 2.73 -5.09
C VAL A 163 3.85 1.92 -4.10
N ALA A 164 4.06 2.48 -2.90
CA ALA A 164 4.75 1.78 -1.82
C ALA A 164 3.73 1.12 -0.88
N LEU A 165 3.88 -0.16 -0.58
CA LEU A 165 2.87 -0.96 0.12
C LEU A 165 3.45 -2.13 0.92
N SER A 166 2.67 -2.70 1.84
CA SER A 166 3.07 -3.93 2.54
C SER A 166 3.06 -5.15 1.62
N TYR A 167 3.98 -6.11 1.82
CA TYR A 167 4.04 -7.39 1.09
C TYR A 167 2.69 -8.11 0.98
N ASN A 168 1.82 -7.93 1.97
CA ASN A 168 0.48 -8.54 1.99
C ASN A 168 -0.33 -8.22 0.72
N TYR A 169 -0.16 -7.04 0.12
CA TYR A 169 -0.83 -6.68 -1.14
C TYR A 169 -0.20 -7.32 -2.38
N ILE A 170 0.92 -8.02 -2.25
CA ILE A 170 1.52 -8.80 -3.34
C ILE A 170 1.17 -10.29 -3.18
N ILE A 171 1.32 -10.79 -1.96
CA ILE A 171 1.29 -12.24 -1.66
C ILE A 171 -0.12 -12.76 -1.33
N HIS A 172 -0.96 -11.99 -0.64
CA HIS A 172 -2.25 -12.48 -0.18
C HIS A 172 -3.29 -12.41 -1.33
N PRO A 173 -3.92 -13.52 -1.73
CA PRO A 173 -4.78 -13.55 -2.91
C PRO A 173 -5.93 -12.53 -2.88
N GLY A 174 -6.57 -12.35 -1.73
CA GLY A 174 -7.66 -11.39 -1.56
C GLY A 174 -7.20 -9.92 -1.55
N MET A 175 -6.02 -9.63 -0.99
CA MET A 175 -5.52 -8.25 -0.91
C MET A 175 -4.85 -7.83 -2.21
N SER A 176 -4.13 -8.75 -2.87
CA SER A 176 -3.51 -8.51 -4.17
C SER A 176 -4.50 -8.08 -5.23
N TRP A 177 -5.76 -8.53 -5.15
CA TRP A 177 -6.80 -8.10 -6.06
C TRP A 177 -7.04 -6.58 -6.03
N VAL A 178 -6.88 -5.93 -4.88
CA VAL A 178 -7.04 -4.47 -4.73
C VAL A 178 -6.08 -3.68 -5.60
N ILE A 179 -4.84 -4.17 -5.74
CA ILE A 179 -3.79 -3.49 -6.52
C ILE A 179 -3.82 -4.00 -7.96
N LYS A 180 -3.80 -5.32 -8.15
CA LYS A 180 -3.67 -5.94 -9.48
C LYS A 180 -4.87 -5.67 -10.40
N SER A 181 -6.02 -5.29 -9.86
CA SER A 181 -7.19 -4.90 -10.65
C SER A 181 -7.00 -3.55 -11.34
N ILE A 182 -6.04 -2.74 -10.92
CA ILE A 182 -5.78 -1.39 -11.45
C ILE A 182 -4.37 -1.30 -12.05
N ILE A 183 -3.37 -1.88 -11.38
CA ILE A 183 -1.99 -1.98 -11.87
C ILE A 183 -1.69 -3.46 -12.15
N PRO A 184 -1.81 -3.94 -13.40
CA PRO A 184 -1.49 -5.32 -13.74
C PRO A 184 -0.04 -5.64 -13.39
N PHE A 185 0.19 -6.69 -12.59
CA PHE A 185 1.55 -7.05 -12.13
C PHE A 185 2.52 -7.43 -13.26
N ARG A 186 2.01 -7.72 -14.46
CA ARG A 186 2.83 -8.00 -15.64
C ARG A 186 3.37 -6.73 -16.31
N GLU A 187 2.84 -5.57 -15.96
CA GLU A 187 3.12 -4.29 -16.60
C GLU A 187 3.76 -3.28 -15.63
N CYS A 188 4.36 -3.77 -14.54
CA CYS A 188 5.00 -2.96 -13.51
C CYS A 188 6.38 -3.51 -13.11
N TYR A 189 7.20 -2.67 -12.49
CA TYR A 189 8.39 -3.10 -11.77
C TYR A 189 8.03 -3.43 -10.32
N LEU A 190 8.36 -4.63 -9.85
CA LEU A 190 8.22 -4.98 -8.43
C LEU A 190 9.58 -4.85 -7.74
N VAL A 191 9.64 -3.98 -6.73
CA VAL A 191 10.77 -3.89 -5.81
C VAL A 191 10.35 -4.51 -4.50
N VAL A 192 11.08 -5.52 -4.02
CA VAL A 192 10.88 -6.08 -2.68
C VAL A 192 12.03 -5.61 -1.80
N ASP A 193 11.74 -4.67 -0.91
CA ASP A 193 12.70 -4.25 0.10
C ASP A 193 12.89 -5.35 1.15
N GLU A 194 13.98 -5.34 1.91
CA GLU A 194 14.25 -6.27 3.03
C GLU A 194 13.76 -7.72 2.79
N ALA A 195 14.02 -8.25 1.59
CA ALA A 195 13.42 -9.47 1.05
C ALA A 195 13.77 -10.74 1.85
N HIS A 196 14.75 -10.67 2.74
CA HIS A 196 15.06 -11.74 3.69
C HIS A 196 13.83 -12.09 4.57
N ASN A 197 12.92 -11.12 4.79
CA ASN A 197 11.67 -11.33 5.52
C ASN A 197 10.64 -12.16 4.74
N LEU A 198 10.80 -12.35 3.43
CA LEU A 198 9.87 -13.16 2.64
C LEU A 198 9.80 -14.61 3.15
N ARG A 199 10.83 -15.12 3.81
CA ARG A 199 10.83 -16.48 4.39
C ARG A 199 9.77 -16.65 5.49
N LEU A 200 9.44 -15.58 6.20
CA LEU A 200 8.45 -15.56 7.28
C LEU A 200 7.00 -15.59 6.75
N ILE A 201 6.81 -15.36 5.46
CA ILE A 201 5.50 -15.38 4.78
C ILE A 201 4.94 -16.80 4.64
N GLY A 202 5.75 -17.84 4.83
CA GLY A 202 5.26 -19.23 4.84
C GLY A 202 4.09 -19.48 5.79
N ASN A 203 3.94 -18.63 6.83
CA ASN A 203 2.85 -18.70 7.80
C ASN A 203 1.55 -18.00 7.33
N ILE A 204 1.52 -17.29 6.20
CA ILE A 204 0.31 -16.61 5.71
C ILE A 204 -0.76 -17.61 5.23
N ASN A 205 -0.34 -18.83 4.87
CA ASN A 205 -1.25 -19.93 4.57
C ASN A 205 -1.45 -20.88 5.77
N SER A 206 -1.01 -20.50 6.98
CA SER A 206 -1.26 -21.28 8.20
C SER A 206 -2.26 -20.55 9.08
N ASP A 207 -3.47 -21.10 9.19
CA ASP A 207 -4.46 -20.67 10.16
C ASP A 207 -4.21 -21.38 11.50
N TYR A 208 -4.43 -20.67 12.60
CA TYR A 208 -4.35 -21.24 13.95
C TYR A 208 -5.72 -21.16 14.61
N ILE A 209 -6.26 -22.32 14.99
CA ILE A 209 -7.48 -22.40 15.78
C ILE A 209 -7.08 -22.44 17.25
N THR A 210 -7.51 -21.45 18.02
CA THR A 210 -7.32 -21.44 19.47
C THR A 210 -8.58 -21.92 20.18
N LEU A 211 -8.48 -22.27 21.47
CA LEU A 211 -9.65 -22.57 22.29
C LEU A 211 -10.65 -21.39 22.34
N ASN A 212 -10.15 -20.16 22.28
CA ASN A 212 -11.01 -18.98 22.19
C ASN A 212 -11.73 -18.87 20.85
N THR A 213 -11.06 -19.20 19.74
CA THR A 213 -11.70 -19.29 18.42
C THR A 213 -12.90 -20.24 18.47
N PHE A 214 -12.72 -21.41 19.09
CA PHE A 214 -13.79 -22.40 19.24
C PHE A 214 -14.95 -21.92 20.13
N LYS A 215 -14.63 -21.31 21.28
CA LYS A 215 -15.65 -20.75 22.19
C LYS A 215 -16.48 -19.64 21.53
N ASN A 216 -15.82 -18.75 20.77
CA ASN A 216 -16.51 -17.68 20.05
C ASN A 216 -17.42 -18.24 18.97
N ALA A 217 -16.98 -19.27 18.23
CA ALA A 217 -17.79 -19.94 17.21
C ALA A 217 -19.06 -20.59 17.81
N ILE A 218 -18.96 -21.24 18.98
CA ILE A 218 -20.15 -21.77 19.68
C ILE A 218 -21.12 -20.64 20.03
N LYS A 219 -20.61 -19.53 20.56
CA LYS A 219 -21.44 -18.39 20.96
C LYS A 219 -22.16 -17.77 19.76
N GLU A 220 -21.48 -17.59 18.63
CA GLU A 220 -22.09 -17.12 17.38
C GLU A 220 -23.21 -18.06 16.89
N LEU A 221 -23.02 -19.39 16.99
CA LEU A 221 -24.04 -20.36 16.63
C LEU A 221 -25.27 -20.28 17.54
N GLU A 222 -25.09 -20.07 18.85
CA GLU A 222 -26.20 -19.89 19.79
C GLU A 222 -26.98 -18.59 19.53
N GLU A 223 -26.29 -17.50 19.17
CA GLU A 223 -26.91 -16.23 18.82
C GLU A 223 -27.74 -16.34 17.53
N LEU A 224 -27.19 -16.99 16.50
CA LEU A 224 -27.90 -17.26 15.25
C LEU A 224 -29.11 -18.18 15.45
N GLY A 225 -28.98 -19.22 16.29
CA GLY A 225 -30.09 -20.12 16.63
C GLY A 225 -31.28 -19.38 17.23
N LYS A 226 -31.03 -18.38 18.08
CA LYS A 226 -32.06 -17.54 18.70
C LYS A 226 -32.77 -16.62 17.69
N GLU A 227 -32.03 -16.06 16.73
CA GLU A 227 -32.61 -15.23 15.67
C GLU A 227 -33.54 -16.02 14.73
N VAL A 228 -33.21 -17.28 14.45
CA VAL A 228 -34.05 -18.16 13.61
C VAL A 228 -35.34 -18.55 14.33
N SER A 229 -35.27 -18.87 15.63
CA SER A 229 -36.46 -19.20 16.44
C SER A 229 -37.36 -18.02 16.77
N GLY A 230 -36.89 -16.77 16.61
CA GLY A 230 -37.67 -15.55 16.88
C GLY A 230 -38.41 -14.98 15.66
N ARG A 231 -38.38 -15.69 14.51
CA ARG A 231 -39.07 -15.30 13.27
C ARG A 231 -40.27 -16.21 12.92
N GLU A 232 -40.65 -17.11 13.83
CA GLU A 232 -41.92 -17.88 13.76
C GLU A 232 -43.07 -17.12 14.43
#